data_AF-A0A0D6L4P3-F1
#
_entry.id   AF-A0A0D6L4P3-F1
#
_cell.length_a   1.000
_cell.length_b   1.000
_cell.length_c   1.000
_cell.angle_alpha   90.00
_cell.angle_beta   90.00
_cell.angle_gamma   90.00
#
_symmetry.space_group_name_H-M   'P 1'
#
loop_
_entity.id
_entity.type
_entity.pdbx_description
1 polymer ?
#
loop_
_entity_poly.entity_id
_entity_poly.type
_entity_poly.pdbx_seq_one_letter_code
_entity_poly.pdbx_strand_id
1 'polypeptide(L)'
;MIIEMLDDPQVDKNGVSVGDVSRKIIWTCIVEDPSLFFRHFLEKLTNRERQEYLMSLLRKLILRFNPLPSQAAYSLLNYLFGFVMHYVRAQCEGADKALGMALSLTWILAPNVHGLYFKDLKQTLKKEQCDQALMITANVPSAKKIIVHGPDSGMGGIPSQFPVHEDTQFQQILSDSLEFFNIDENDVNSYFLTDTKTGLIHLPSCYVRDFYFFHRSFYPQLTLVKLDQEEAHLRMRQTAFAQRFIEVGKVLLTHNILKYSPQHVLMSDMFEKMENAFMFADLHLFINVVNGIMIMHCEDLLILRRCAATYIAMSIHFNSLFASQGFFLIMPTLLRCYSQRQTNRVFCSVVEFLCRQFYTLHRKPFLLQMCGSIANIIDNNNNDFEINPMRVKAKYWFALLKNMENMSDDYDQFDILGLVPYDKPLKALDLCYRDDPNTFCLLTDAIASCICVCAFAPESKRSHHMLLVMAALQPHLIRRIEEETALQNNSHAAVKHEVSQWTTLCVEMKALINSCDVLVRSVVDCRCSEVLGAKNI
;
A
#
# COMPACT_ATOMS: atom_id res chain seq x y z
N MET A 1 -29.82 -33.74 -12.62
CA MET A 1 -29.57 -32.32 -13.01
C MET A 1 -28.58 -32.30 -14.18
N ILE A 2 -28.66 -31.37 -15.15
CA ILE A 2 -27.77 -31.39 -16.33
C ILE A 2 -26.26 -31.35 -15.99
N ILE A 3 -25.90 -30.76 -14.85
CA ILE A 3 -24.52 -30.73 -14.35
C ILE A 3 -24.01 -32.13 -13.94
N GLU A 4 -24.89 -33.02 -13.49
CA GLU A 4 -24.51 -34.40 -13.14
C GLU A 4 -24.12 -35.19 -14.38
N MET A 5 -24.82 -34.93 -15.49
CA MET A 5 -24.59 -35.55 -16.79
C MET A 5 -23.22 -35.18 -17.41
N LEU A 6 -22.50 -34.20 -16.85
CA LEU A 6 -21.16 -33.83 -17.30
C LEU A 6 -20.12 -34.97 -17.18
N ASP A 7 -20.36 -35.94 -16.30
CA ASP A 7 -19.48 -37.10 -16.12
C ASP A 7 -20.08 -38.39 -16.71
N ASP A 8 -21.19 -38.31 -17.45
CA ASP A 8 -21.79 -39.48 -18.09
C ASP A 8 -20.99 -39.87 -19.35
N PRO A 9 -20.36 -41.07 -19.36
CA PRO A 9 -19.53 -41.52 -20.46
C PRO A 9 -20.31 -42.16 -21.61
N GLN A 10 -21.64 -42.32 -21.49
CA GLN A 10 -22.44 -42.94 -22.54
C GLN A 10 -22.36 -42.14 -23.83
N VAL A 11 -22.22 -42.85 -24.95
CA VAL A 11 -22.03 -42.27 -26.29
C VAL A 11 -23.17 -42.67 -27.22
N ASP A 12 -23.53 -41.77 -28.13
CA ASP A 12 -24.46 -42.06 -29.20
C ASP A 12 -23.80 -42.86 -30.35
N LYS A 13 -24.58 -43.20 -31.38
CA LYS A 13 -24.09 -43.93 -32.57
C LYS A 13 -23.02 -43.16 -33.36
N ASN A 14 -22.87 -41.86 -33.12
CA ASN A 14 -21.90 -40.98 -33.78
C ASN A 14 -20.67 -40.71 -32.88
N GLY A 15 -20.57 -41.34 -31.71
CA GLY A 15 -19.46 -41.17 -30.77
C GLY A 15 -19.52 -39.89 -29.94
N VAL A 16 -20.65 -39.21 -29.87
CA VAL A 16 -20.84 -38.02 -29.02
C VAL A 16 -21.28 -38.46 -27.63
N SER A 17 -20.55 -38.06 -26.59
CA SER A 17 -20.90 -38.41 -25.23
C SER A 17 -22.04 -37.52 -24.68
N VAL A 18 -22.83 -38.08 -23.75
CA VAL A 18 -23.82 -37.33 -22.97
C VAL A 18 -23.15 -36.15 -22.24
N GLY A 19 -21.93 -36.37 -21.75
CA GLY A 19 -21.11 -35.31 -21.15
C GLY A 19 -20.78 -34.15 -22.10
N ASP A 20 -20.47 -34.43 -23.36
CA ASP A 20 -20.16 -33.39 -24.36
C ASP A 20 -21.39 -32.56 -24.75
N VAL A 21 -22.54 -33.21 -24.91
CA VAL A 21 -23.82 -32.53 -25.16
C VAL A 21 -24.17 -31.64 -23.95
N SER A 22 -24.07 -32.20 -22.75
CA SER A 22 -24.33 -31.47 -21.50
C SER A 22 -23.41 -30.27 -21.34
N ARG A 23 -22.11 -30.42 -21.67
CA ARG A 23 -21.13 -29.33 -21.65
C ARG A 23 -21.51 -28.21 -22.61
N LYS A 24 -21.89 -28.53 -23.84
CA LYS A 24 -22.32 -27.55 -24.85
C LYS A 24 -23.56 -26.78 -24.40
N ILE A 25 -24.58 -27.49 -23.92
CA ILE A 25 -25.82 -26.86 -23.45
C ILE A 25 -25.54 -25.93 -22.26
N ILE A 26 -24.79 -26.41 -21.26
CA ILE A 26 -24.46 -25.59 -20.08
C ILE A 26 -23.66 -24.35 -20.51
N TRP A 27 -22.67 -24.50 -21.40
CA TRP A 27 -21.88 -23.38 -21.91
C TRP A 27 -22.76 -22.32 -22.58
N THR A 28 -23.68 -22.74 -23.45
CA THR A 28 -24.63 -21.82 -24.09
C THR A 28 -25.46 -21.08 -23.05
N CYS A 29 -26.01 -21.78 -22.06
CA CYS A 29 -26.82 -21.15 -21.01
C CYS A 29 -26.04 -20.12 -20.16
N ILE A 30 -24.81 -20.44 -19.74
CA ILE A 30 -24.01 -19.53 -18.91
C ILE A 30 -23.49 -18.32 -19.69
N VAL A 31 -23.37 -18.42 -21.02
CA VAL A 31 -22.97 -17.30 -21.89
C VAL A 31 -24.16 -16.40 -22.23
N GLU A 32 -25.32 -16.97 -22.55
CA GLU A 32 -26.50 -16.22 -23.00
C GLU A 32 -27.28 -15.56 -21.85
N ASP A 33 -27.65 -16.33 -20.81
CA ASP A 33 -28.37 -15.80 -19.63
C ASP A 33 -27.92 -16.52 -18.35
N PRO A 34 -26.75 -16.13 -17.80
CA PRO A 34 -26.24 -16.74 -16.58
C PRO A 34 -27.15 -16.51 -15.37
N SER A 35 -27.84 -15.38 -15.30
CA SER A 35 -28.68 -15.06 -14.15
C SER A 35 -29.86 -16.01 -14.05
N LEU A 36 -30.57 -16.25 -15.16
CA LEU A 36 -31.67 -17.20 -15.19
C LEU A 36 -31.20 -18.64 -14.92
N PHE A 37 -30.07 -19.04 -15.50
CA PHE A 37 -29.49 -20.36 -15.30
C PHE A 37 -29.15 -20.61 -13.81
N PHE A 38 -28.47 -19.67 -13.16
CA PHE A 38 -28.10 -19.81 -11.76
C PHE A 38 -29.27 -19.60 -10.80
N ARG A 39 -30.31 -18.83 -11.16
CA ARG A 39 -31.47 -18.59 -10.30
C ARG A 39 -32.15 -19.87 -9.83
N HIS A 40 -32.37 -20.83 -10.74
CA HIS A 40 -32.97 -22.13 -10.42
C HIS A 40 -32.19 -22.89 -9.33
N PHE A 41 -30.90 -22.62 -9.26
CA PHE A 41 -29.96 -23.23 -8.33
C PHE A 41 -29.92 -22.48 -7.00
N LEU A 42 -29.73 -21.17 -7.07
CA LEU A 42 -29.39 -20.31 -5.96
C LEU A 42 -30.62 -19.99 -5.07
N GLU A 43 -31.83 -19.99 -5.63
CA GLU A 43 -33.07 -19.83 -4.84
C GLU A 43 -33.29 -20.98 -3.85
N LYS A 44 -32.74 -22.17 -4.13
CA LYS A 44 -32.86 -23.36 -3.29
C LYS A 44 -31.69 -23.51 -2.31
N LEU A 45 -30.72 -22.60 -2.36
CA LEU A 45 -29.47 -22.71 -1.60
C LEU A 45 -29.64 -22.42 -0.10
N THR A 46 -30.73 -21.74 0.26
CA THR A 46 -31.17 -21.55 1.65
C THR A 46 -31.82 -22.81 2.26
N ASN A 47 -32.17 -23.82 1.45
CA ASN A 47 -32.66 -25.10 1.95
C ASN A 47 -31.49 -25.93 2.52
N ARG A 48 -31.43 -26.02 3.85
CA ARG A 48 -30.34 -26.65 4.61
C ARG A 48 -30.05 -28.10 4.20
N GLU A 49 -31.07 -28.90 3.90
CA GLU A 49 -30.88 -30.32 3.54
C GLU A 49 -30.15 -30.51 2.22
N ARG A 50 -30.36 -29.60 1.26
CA ARG A 50 -29.76 -29.68 -0.08
C ARG A 50 -28.56 -28.76 -0.26
N GLN A 51 -28.28 -27.88 0.70
CA GLN A 51 -27.28 -26.83 0.58
C GLN A 51 -25.89 -27.36 0.24
N GLU A 52 -25.41 -28.40 0.92
CA GLU A 52 -24.08 -28.97 0.71
C GLU A 52 -23.95 -29.64 -0.67
N TYR A 53 -24.97 -30.41 -1.06
CA TYR A 53 -25.05 -31.00 -2.40
C TYR A 53 -25.08 -29.93 -3.49
N LEU A 54 -25.83 -28.85 -3.28
CA LEU A 54 -25.87 -27.72 -4.20
C LEU A 54 -24.49 -27.02 -4.26
N MET A 55 -23.88 -26.66 -3.15
CA MET A 55 -22.53 -26.05 -3.15
C MET A 55 -21.50 -26.94 -3.89
N SER A 56 -21.60 -28.26 -3.75
CA SER A 56 -20.76 -29.23 -4.47
C SER A 56 -21.00 -29.21 -5.99
N LEU A 57 -22.26 -29.17 -6.45
CA LEU A 57 -22.59 -29.07 -7.86
C LEU A 57 -22.11 -27.75 -8.49
N LEU A 58 -22.23 -26.61 -7.77
CA LEU A 58 -21.66 -25.34 -8.22
C LEU A 58 -20.15 -25.43 -8.32
N ARG A 59 -19.49 -26.00 -7.31
CA ARG A 59 -18.03 -26.20 -7.34
C ARG A 59 -17.61 -26.98 -8.57
N LYS A 60 -18.30 -28.09 -8.86
CA LYS A 60 -18.06 -28.90 -10.05
C LYS A 60 -18.24 -28.09 -11.33
N LEU A 61 -19.30 -27.29 -11.44
CA LEU A 61 -19.52 -26.43 -12.60
C LEU A 61 -18.40 -25.39 -12.77
N ILE A 62 -18.04 -24.67 -11.70
CA ILE A 62 -17.01 -23.63 -11.73
C ILE A 62 -15.65 -24.22 -12.15
N LEU A 63 -15.28 -25.38 -11.60
CA LEU A 63 -14.02 -26.03 -11.93
C LEU A 63 -13.99 -26.59 -13.36
N ARG A 64 -15.13 -27.03 -13.91
CA ARG A 64 -15.21 -27.57 -15.27
C ARG A 64 -15.20 -26.50 -16.36
N PHE A 65 -15.66 -25.29 -16.04
CA PHE A 65 -15.70 -24.15 -16.94
C PHE A 65 -14.77 -23.03 -16.45
N ASN A 66 -13.47 -23.34 -16.31
CA ASN A 66 -12.45 -22.36 -15.92
C ASN A 66 -11.54 -22.06 -17.14
N PRO A 67 -11.49 -20.81 -17.66
CA PRO A 67 -12.15 -19.61 -17.12
C PRO A 67 -13.66 -19.58 -17.38
N LEU A 68 -14.38 -19.03 -16.41
CA LEU A 68 -15.83 -18.84 -16.50
C LEU A 68 -16.10 -17.50 -17.22
N PRO A 69 -17.15 -17.39 -18.06
CA PRO A 69 -17.50 -16.12 -18.68
C PRO A 69 -17.68 -15.01 -17.64
N SER A 70 -17.14 -13.81 -17.87
CA SER A 70 -17.09 -12.77 -16.85
C SER A 70 -18.47 -12.35 -16.32
N GLN A 71 -19.47 -12.28 -17.20
CA GLN A 71 -20.86 -11.99 -16.81
C GLN A 71 -21.43 -13.07 -15.87
N ALA A 72 -21.10 -14.34 -16.14
CA ALA A 72 -21.52 -15.47 -15.32
C ALA A 72 -20.79 -15.49 -13.97
N ALA A 73 -19.48 -15.24 -13.97
CA ALA A 73 -18.68 -15.13 -12.75
C ALA A 73 -19.18 -13.99 -11.85
N TYR A 74 -19.45 -12.82 -12.43
CA TYR A 74 -19.98 -11.65 -11.72
C TYR A 74 -21.35 -11.93 -11.11
N SER A 75 -22.27 -12.51 -11.90
CA SER A 75 -23.62 -12.87 -11.41
C SER A 75 -23.53 -13.83 -10.23
N LEU A 76 -22.74 -14.91 -10.37
CA LEU A 76 -22.59 -15.93 -9.32
C LEU A 76 -21.92 -15.38 -8.06
N LEU A 77 -20.89 -14.54 -8.21
CA LEU A 77 -20.21 -13.89 -7.08
C LEU A 77 -21.18 -12.99 -6.30
N ASN A 78 -21.99 -12.18 -6.98
CA ASN A 78 -22.98 -11.32 -6.34
C ASN A 78 -24.03 -12.11 -5.54
N TYR A 79 -24.52 -13.22 -6.10
CA TYR A 79 -25.43 -14.08 -5.37
C TYR A 79 -24.78 -14.74 -4.15
N LEU A 80 -23.52 -15.18 -4.25
CA LEU A 80 -22.79 -15.74 -3.10
C LEU A 80 -22.56 -14.69 -2.01
N PHE A 81 -22.28 -13.44 -2.36
CA PHE A 81 -22.24 -12.34 -1.39
C PHE A 81 -23.61 -12.08 -0.76
N GLY A 82 -24.69 -12.09 -1.54
CA GLY A 82 -26.07 -12.04 -1.04
C GLY A 82 -26.37 -13.16 -0.04
N PHE A 83 -25.94 -14.37 -0.35
CA PHE A 83 -26.06 -15.55 0.50
C PHE A 83 -25.28 -15.39 1.82
N VAL A 84 -24.04 -14.90 1.77
CA VAL A 84 -23.27 -14.59 2.99
C VAL A 84 -23.95 -13.51 3.82
N MET A 85 -24.42 -12.43 3.21
CA MET A 85 -25.15 -11.37 3.91
C MET A 85 -26.41 -11.89 4.62
N HIS A 86 -27.14 -12.83 4.03
CA HIS A 86 -28.30 -13.47 4.67
C HIS A 86 -27.90 -14.20 5.97
N TYR A 87 -26.84 -15.02 5.94
CA TYR A 87 -26.41 -15.79 7.12
C TYR A 87 -25.74 -14.94 8.20
N VAL A 88 -25.02 -13.87 7.83
CA VAL A 88 -24.50 -12.91 8.81
C VAL A 88 -25.64 -12.24 9.59
N ARG A 89 -26.75 -11.92 8.92
CA ARG A 89 -27.94 -11.28 9.54
C ARG A 89 -28.80 -12.25 10.33
N ALA A 90 -28.99 -13.47 9.83
CA ALA A 90 -29.86 -14.45 10.45
C ALA A 90 -29.31 -15.00 11.78
N GLN A 91 -27.97 -15.10 11.91
CA GLN A 91 -27.30 -15.64 13.11
C GLN A 91 -27.91 -16.95 13.61
N CYS A 92 -28.14 -17.89 12.68
CA CYS A 92 -28.77 -19.18 12.97
C CYS A 92 -27.74 -20.32 13.02
N GLU A 93 -28.13 -21.45 13.62
CA GLU A 93 -27.31 -22.67 13.60
C GLU A 93 -26.88 -23.07 12.19
N GLY A 94 -25.60 -23.46 12.02
CA GLY A 94 -25.00 -23.84 10.74
C GLY A 94 -24.59 -22.68 9.82
N ALA A 95 -24.68 -21.43 10.29
CA ALA A 95 -24.27 -20.26 9.51
C ALA A 95 -22.78 -20.29 9.15
N ASP A 96 -21.91 -20.71 10.07
CA ASP A 96 -20.46 -20.85 9.87
C ASP A 96 -20.13 -21.83 8.73
N LYS A 97 -20.78 -23.01 8.70
CA LYS A 97 -20.64 -23.98 7.61
C LYS A 97 -21.08 -23.38 6.28
N ALA A 98 -22.21 -22.67 6.26
CA ALA A 98 -22.72 -21.98 5.08
C ALA A 98 -21.74 -20.91 4.56
N LEU A 99 -21.20 -20.07 5.46
CA LEU A 99 -20.19 -19.05 5.14
C LEU A 99 -18.92 -19.70 4.55
N GLY A 100 -18.42 -20.76 5.18
CA GLY A 100 -17.25 -21.48 4.71
C GLY A 100 -17.45 -22.06 3.30
N MET A 101 -18.61 -22.68 3.03
CA MET A 101 -18.94 -23.21 1.71
C MET A 101 -19.00 -22.09 0.65
N ALA A 102 -19.63 -20.96 0.96
CA ALA A 102 -19.70 -19.83 0.04
C ALA A 102 -18.29 -19.28 -0.25
N LEU A 103 -17.48 -19.05 0.79
CA LEU A 103 -16.10 -18.60 0.66
C LEU A 103 -15.27 -19.54 -0.22
N SER A 104 -15.49 -20.86 -0.10
CA SER A 104 -14.80 -21.87 -0.89
C SER A 104 -15.02 -21.76 -2.41
N LEU A 105 -16.08 -21.06 -2.84
CA LEU A 105 -16.40 -20.78 -4.24
C LEU A 105 -16.01 -19.36 -4.65
N THR A 106 -16.22 -18.37 -3.77
CA THR A 106 -15.95 -16.96 -4.10
C THR A 106 -14.49 -16.72 -4.47
N TRP A 107 -13.53 -17.38 -3.80
CA TRP A 107 -12.11 -17.19 -4.12
C TRP A 107 -11.73 -17.76 -5.49
N ILE A 108 -12.43 -18.80 -5.97
CA ILE A 108 -12.23 -19.40 -7.31
C ILE A 108 -12.82 -18.50 -8.40
N LEU A 109 -13.91 -17.81 -8.09
CA LEU A 109 -14.61 -16.93 -9.02
C LEU A 109 -13.92 -15.57 -9.19
N ALA A 110 -13.30 -15.05 -8.13
CA ALA A 110 -12.71 -13.71 -8.12
C ALA A 110 -11.79 -13.40 -9.33
N PRO A 111 -10.90 -14.30 -9.79
CA PRO A 111 -10.05 -14.03 -10.96
C PRO A 111 -10.81 -13.82 -12.28
N ASN A 112 -12.02 -14.39 -12.41
CA ASN A 112 -12.82 -14.35 -13.64
C ASN A 112 -13.72 -13.11 -13.71
N VAL A 113 -13.76 -12.29 -12.65
CA VAL A 113 -14.57 -11.06 -12.58
C VAL A 113 -13.70 -9.86 -12.93
N HIS A 114 -13.89 -9.32 -14.12
CA HIS A 114 -13.23 -8.07 -14.54
C HIS A 114 -13.71 -6.88 -13.70
N GLY A 115 -12.77 -6.05 -13.25
CA GLY A 115 -13.07 -4.84 -12.47
C GLY A 115 -13.40 -5.09 -10.99
N LEU A 116 -13.15 -6.29 -10.46
CA LEU A 116 -13.29 -6.56 -9.03
C LEU A 116 -12.08 -6.02 -8.25
N TYR A 117 -12.19 -4.80 -7.72
CA TYR A 117 -11.14 -4.20 -6.91
C TYR A 117 -11.42 -4.36 -5.41
N PHE A 118 -10.34 -4.52 -4.64
CA PHE A 118 -10.43 -4.68 -3.19
C PHE A 118 -11.09 -3.47 -2.49
N LYS A 119 -10.88 -2.25 -3.02
CA LYS A 119 -11.47 -1.02 -2.45
C LYS A 119 -12.99 -0.99 -2.54
N ASP A 120 -13.54 -1.34 -3.70
CA ASP A 120 -14.98 -1.27 -3.99
C ASP A 120 -15.71 -2.36 -3.20
N LEU A 121 -15.06 -3.53 -3.11
CA LEU A 121 -15.53 -4.62 -2.27
C LEU A 121 -15.59 -4.20 -0.81
N LYS A 122 -14.49 -3.66 -0.25
CA LYS A 122 -14.44 -3.20 1.14
C LYS A 122 -15.52 -2.17 1.46
N GLN A 123 -15.72 -1.20 0.58
CA GLN A 123 -16.73 -0.15 0.77
C GLN A 123 -18.15 -0.73 0.80
N THR A 124 -18.45 -1.61 -0.15
CA THR A 124 -19.77 -2.27 -0.26
C THR A 124 -20.04 -3.15 0.95
N LEU A 125 -19.08 -4.01 1.34
CA LEU A 125 -19.24 -4.92 2.46
C LEU A 125 -19.35 -4.21 3.81
N LYS A 126 -18.63 -3.10 4.00
CA LYS A 126 -18.77 -2.25 5.20
C LYS A 126 -20.16 -1.65 5.33
N LYS A 127 -20.73 -1.16 4.22
CA LYS A 127 -22.08 -0.59 4.20
C LYS A 127 -23.12 -1.63 4.64
N GLU A 128 -22.93 -2.87 4.22
CA GLU A 128 -23.81 -4.00 4.53
C GLU A 128 -23.46 -4.72 5.85
N GLN A 129 -22.44 -4.26 6.58
CA GLN A 129 -21.92 -4.84 7.83
C GLN A 129 -21.48 -6.31 7.70
N CYS A 130 -20.83 -6.66 6.59
CA CYS A 130 -20.40 -8.03 6.29
C CYS A 130 -18.92 -8.16 5.90
N ASP A 131 -18.14 -7.08 6.05
CA ASP A 131 -16.70 -7.09 5.72
C ASP A 131 -15.93 -8.12 6.54
N GLN A 132 -16.25 -8.28 7.83
CA GLN A 132 -15.61 -9.29 8.71
C GLN A 132 -15.88 -10.75 8.30
N ALA A 133 -16.99 -11.01 7.60
CA ALA A 133 -17.35 -12.35 7.17
C ALA A 133 -16.56 -12.80 5.93
N LEU A 134 -16.19 -11.85 5.05
CA LEU A 134 -15.57 -12.14 3.75
C LEU A 134 -14.11 -11.69 3.65
N MET A 135 -13.68 -10.71 4.45
CA MET A 135 -12.36 -10.09 4.35
C MET A 135 -11.50 -10.40 5.57
N ILE A 136 -10.18 -10.36 5.37
CA ILE A 136 -9.24 -10.33 6.47
C ILE A 136 -9.32 -8.94 7.11
N THR A 137 -9.60 -8.91 8.41
CA THR A 137 -9.66 -7.68 9.19
C THR A 137 -8.65 -7.73 10.33
N ALA A 138 -7.92 -6.65 10.55
CA ALA A 138 -7.00 -6.48 11.67
C ALA A 138 -7.46 -5.32 12.56
N ASN A 139 -7.14 -5.38 13.85
CA ASN A 139 -7.41 -4.33 14.85
C ASN A 139 -8.90 -3.92 14.92
N VAL A 140 -9.81 -4.87 14.77
CA VAL A 140 -11.23 -4.61 14.95
C VAL A 140 -11.52 -4.51 16.45
N PRO A 141 -12.23 -3.46 16.92
CA PRO A 141 -12.59 -3.35 18.32
C PRO A 141 -13.43 -4.56 18.76
N SER A 142 -13.05 -5.18 19.88
CA SER A 142 -13.78 -6.28 20.51
C SER A 142 -15.09 -5.80 21.15
N ALA A 143 -16.03 -6.71 21.35
CA ALA A 143 -17.18 -6.48 22.24
C ALA A 143 -16.68 -6.00 23.61
N LYS A 144 -17.41 -5.08 24.25
CA LYS A 144 -17.01 -4.52 25.57
C LYS A 144 -17.38 -5.43 26.73
N LYS A 145 -18.43 -6.22 26.55
CA LYS A 145 -18.93 -7.15 27.54
C LYS A 145 -19.70 -8.29 26.89
N ILE A 146 -19.74 -9.42 27.57
CA ILE A 146 -20.54 -10.60 27.23
C ILE A 146 -21.55 -10.86 28.35
N ILE A 147 -22.73 -11.32 27.97
CA ILE A 147 -23.78 -11.76 28.89
C ILE A 147 -23.82 -13.28 28.87
N VAL A 148 -23.77 -13.93 30.03
CA VAL A 148 -23.85 -15.40 30.13
C VAL A 148 -25.12 -15.79 30.88
N HIS A 149 -25.90 -16.66 30.27
CA HIS A 149 -27.12 -17.23 30.83
C HIS A 149 -26.83 -18.57 31.48
N GLY A 150 -27.30 -18.75 32.70
CA GLY A 150 -27.14 -20.00 33.45
C GLY A 150 -28.14 -21.09 33.05
N PRO A 151 -28.03 -22.28 33.68
CA PRO A 151 -28.94 -23.40 33.46
C PRO A 151 -30.41 -23.06 33.77
N ASP A 152 -30.64 -22.17 34.74
CA ASP A 152 -31.98 -21.73 35.18
C ASP A 152 -32.58 -20.61 34.31
N SER A 153 -31.99 -20.30 33.16
CA SER A 153 -32.44 -19.21 32.28
C SER A 153 -33.90 -19.34 31.83
N GLY A 154 -34.42 -20.56 31.68
CA GLY A 154 -35.84 -20.82 31.39
C GLY A 154 -36.80 -20.50 32.54
N MET A 155 -36.29 -20.31 33.77
CA MET A 155 -37.06 -20.04 34.99
C MET A 155 -36.91 -18.59 35.48
N GLY A 156 -36.36 -17.70 34.65
CA GLY A 156 -36.13 -16.28 35.01
C GLY A 156 -34.84 -16.03 35.78
N GLY A 157 -33.84 -16.92 35.66
CA GLY A 157 -32.52 -16.75 36.26
C GLY A 157 -31.81 -15.46 35.81
N ILE A 158 -31.09 -14.81 36.73
CA ILE A 158 -30.35 -13.59 36.46
C ILE A 158 -29.06 -13.94 35.68
N PRO A 159 -28.82 -13.35 34.49
CA PRO A 159 -27.59 -13.60 33.76
C PRO A 159 -26.40 -12.85 34.35
N SER A 160 -25.20 -13.41 34.21
CA SER A 160 -23.94 -12.76 34.56
C SER A 160 -23.41 -11.90 33.41
N GLN A 161 -22.65 -10.85 33.73
CA GLN A 161 -22.05 -9.95 32.75
C GLN A 161 -20.55 -9.86 32.98
N PHE A 162 -19.77 -10.12 31.94
CA PHE A 162 -18.31 -10.12 32.00
C PHE A 162 -17.75 -9.00 31.12
N PRO A 163 -16.85 -8.15 31.63
CA PRO A 163 -16.10 -7.23 30.79
C PRO A 163 -15.17 -8.02 29.86
N VAL A 164 -14.95 -7.49 28.67
CA VAL A 164 -14.06 -8.11 27.67
C VAL A 164 -12.92 -7.15 27.37
N HIS A 165 -11.70 -7.64 27.57
CA HIS A 165 -10.44 -7.02 27.24
C HIS A 165 -9.81 -7.71 26.02
N GLU A 166 -8.67 -7.21 25.53
CA GLU A 166 -8.03 -7.74 24.31
C GLU A 166 -7.50 -9.18 24.47
N ASP A 167 -7.16 -9.56 25.69
CA ASP A 167 -6.60 -10.86 26.06
C ASP A 167 -7.62 -11.80 26.70
N THR A 168 -8.88 -11.39 26.84
CA THR A 168 -9.93 -12.21 27.44
C THR A 168 -10.19 -13.47 26.62
N GLN A 169 -10.05 -14.62 27.27
CA GLN A 169 -10.31 -15.94 26.69
C GLN A 169 -11.64 -16.52 27.17
N PHE A 170 -12.23 -17.43 26.39
CA PHE A 170 -13.44 -18.13 26.81
C PHE A 170 -13.24 -19.00 28.05
N GLN A 171 -12.02 -19.47 28.32
CA GLN A 171 -11.66 -20.20 29.54
C GLN A 171 -11.93 -19.36 30.81
N GLN A 172 -11.58 -18.07 30.78
CA GLN A 172 -11.80 -17.17 31.92
C GLN A 172 -13.31 -16.98 32.15
N ILE A 173 -14.05 -16.69 31.07
CA ILE A 173 -15.52 -16.54 31.15
C ILE A 173 -16.18 -17.82 31.66
N LEU A 174 -15.71 -18.99 31.23
CA LEU A 174 -16.25 -20.28 31.65
C LEU A 174 -16.02 -20.50 33.15
N SER A 175 -14.78 -20.32 33.63
CA SER A 175 -14.44 -20.46 35.05
C SER A 175 -15.28 -19.54 35.94
N ASP A 176 -15.35 -18.25 35.59
CA ASP A 176 -16.12 -17.29 36.39
C ASP A 176 -17.64 -17.56 36.33
N SER A 177 -18.14 -18.10 35.22
CA SER A 177 -19.55 -18.48 35.08
C SER A 177 -19.90 -19.70 35.94
N LEU A 178 -19.02 -20.70 36.00
CA LEU A 178 -19.22 -21.90 36.83
C LEU A 178 -19.29 -21.53 38.31
N GLU A 179 -18.42 -20.63 38.77
CA GLU A 179 -18.43 -20.10 40.12
C GLU A 179 -19.70 -19.28 40.40
N PHE A 180 -20.07 -18.37 39.49
CA PHE A 180 -21.26 -17.52 39.67
C PHE A 180 -22.57 -18.31 39.78
N PHE A 181 -22.73 -19.37 38.99
CA PHE A 181 -23.93 -20.22 39.02
C PHE A 181 -23.88 -21.35 40.06
N ASN A 182 -22.83 -21.41 40.90
CA ASN A 182 -22.64 -22.46 41.92
C ASN A 182 -22.77 -23.89 41.36
N ILE A 183 -22.09 -24.16 40.23
CA ILE A 183 -22.07 -25.51 39.64
C ILE A 183 -21.24 -26.45 40.53
N ASP A 184 -21.77 -27.65 40.79
CA ASP A 184 -21.08 -28.70 41.56
C ASP A 184 -19.75 -29.09 40.91
N GLU A 185 -18.67 -29.21 41.69
CA GLU A 185 -17.33 -29.56 41.23
C GLU A 185 -17.31 -30.86 40.42
N ASN A 186 -18.19 -31.82 40.72
CA ASN A 186 -18.29 -33.08 39.99
C ASN A 186 -18.83 -32.90 38.56
N ASP A 187 -19.60 -31.84 38.33
CA ASP A 187 -20.28 -31.57 37.06
C ASP A 187 -19.55 -30.55 36.18
N VAL A 188 -18.54 -29.83 36.70
CA VAL A 188 -17.81 -28.75 36.02
C VAL A 188 -17.35 -29.14 34.61
N ASN A 189 -16.83 -30.35 34.45
CA ASN A 189 -16.31 -30.84 33.15
C ASN A 189 -17.40 -31.17 32.12
N SER A 190 -18.67 -31.05 32.49
CA SER A 190 -19.82 -31.31 31.61
C SER A 190 -20.50 -30.01 31.16
N TYR A 191 -19.99 -28.84 31.56
CA TYR A 191 -20.57 -27.55 31.21
C TYR A 191 -19.71 -26.80 30.19
N PHE A 192 -20.36 -26.26 29.16
CA PHE A 192 -19.70 -25.57 28.05
C PHE A 192 -20.41 -24.27 27.73
N LEU A 193 -19.64 -23.29 27.25
CA LEU A 193 -20.18 -22.01 26.74
C LEU A 193 -20.61 -22.17 25.28
N THR A 194 -21.89 -21.90 25.04
CA THR A 194 -22.49 -21.92 23.70
C THR A 194 -23.02 -20.55 23.34
N ASP A 195 -22.88 -20.12 22.09
CA ASP A 195 -23.56 -18.90 21.63
C ASP A 195 -25.08 -19.13 21.64
N THR A 196 -25.82 -18.23 22.28
CA THR A 196 -27.26 -18.40 22.54
C THR A 196 -28.10 -18.48 21.26
N LYS A 197 -27.63 -17.88 20.15
CA LYS A 197 -28.39 -17.85 18.88
C LYS A 197 -28.00 -18.97 17.93
N THR A 198 -26.71 -19.23 17.80
CA THR A 198 -26.15 -20.17 16.82
C THR A 198 -25.94 -21.56 17.41
N GLY A 199 -25.90 -21.70 18.73
CA GLY A 199 -25.57 -22.95 19.42
C GLY A 199 -24.10 -23.35 19.32
N LEU A 200 -23.24 -22.46 18.80
CA LEU A 200 -21.83 -22.74 18.55
C LEU A 200 -21.05 -22.82 19.86
N ILE A 201 -20.35 -23.94 20.07
CA ILE A 201 -19.49 -24.16 21.24
C ILE A 201 -18.14 -23.49 21.01
N HIS A 202 -17.74 -22.61 21.93
CA HIS A 202 -16.45 -21.93 21.87
C HIS A 202 -15.34 -22.77 22.50
N LEU A 203 -14.15 -22.76 21.91
CA LEU A 203 -12.99 -23.38 22.53
C LEU A 203 -12.49 -22.51 23.68
N PRO A 204 -12.23 -23.07 24.87
CA PRO A 204 -11.79 -22.28 26.01
C PRO A 204 -10.50 -21.48 25.75
N SER A 205 -9.59 -22.00 24.94
CA SER A 205 -8.32 -21.34 24.59
C SER A 205 -8.46 -20.21 23.55
N CYS A 206 -9.63 -20.02 22.95
CA CYS A 206 -9.86 -18.96 21.98
C CYS A 206 -10.07 -17.60 22.65
N TYR A 207 -9.64 -16.54 21.97
CA TYR A 207 -9.90 -15.16 22.41
C TYR A 207 -11.30 -14.73 22.00
N VAL A 208 -11.96 -14.03 22.91
CA VAL A 208 -13.32 -13.52 22.71
C VAL A 208 -13.40 -12.55 21.54
N ARG A 209 -12.37 -11.70 21.38
CA ARG A 209 -12.30 -10.67 20.34
C ARG A 209 -12.32 -11.21 18.91
N ASP A 210 -11.93 -12.48 18.71
CA ASP A 210 -11.87 -13.10 17.38
C ASP A 210 -13.26 -13.51 16.88
N PHE A 211 -14.25 -13.52 17.78
CA PHE A 211 -15.62 -14.00 17.53
C PHE A 211 -16.65 -12.89 17.66
N TYR A 212 -16.46 -12.00 18.63
CA TYR A 212 -17.45 -10.99 18.98
C TYR A 212 -16.87 -9.58 18.87
N PHE A 213 -17.27 -8.89 17.82
CA PHE A 213 -16.84 -7.53 17.52
C PHE A 213 -17.75 -6.48 18.18
N PHE A 214 -17.21 -5.27 18.35
CA PHE A 214 -17.96 -4.16 18.92
C PHE A 214 -19.16 -3.79 18.05
N HIS A 215 -20.34 -3.79 18.67
CA HIS A 215 -21.55 -3.27 18.06
C HIS A 215 -22.29 -2.38 19.06
N ARG A 216 -22.78 -1.21 18.60
CA ARG A 216 -23.40 -0.23 19.50
C ARG A 216 -24.69 -0.80 20.05
N SER A 217 -24.85 -0.76 21.37
CA SER A 217 -26.06 -1.23 22.07
C SER A 217 -26.39 -2.71 21.89
N PHE A 218 -25.43 -3.52 21.45
CA PHE A 218 -25.57 -4.97 21.34
C PHE A 218 -24.44 -5.65 22.12
N TYR A 219 -24.83 -6.62 22.95
CA TYR A 219 -23.90 -7.42 23.73
C TYR A 219 -24.11 -8.89 23.37
N PRO A 220 -23.05 -9.62 22.98
CA PRO A 220 -23.13 -11.04 22.71
C PRO A 220 -23.66 -11.80 23.92
N GLN A 221 -24.43 -12.85 23.64
CA GLN A 221 -25.06 -13.68 24.67
C GLN A 221 -24.57 -15.11 24.51
N LEU A 222 -24.09 -15.67 25.61
CA LEU A 222 -23.71 -17.06 25.73
C LEU A 222 -24.67 -17.77 26.69
N THR A 223 -24.81 -19.08 26.54
CA THR A 223 -25.55 -19.93 27.45
C THR A 223 -24.62 -21.03 27.95
N LEU A 224 -24.62 -21.23 29.27
CA LEU A 224 -23.92 -22.32 29.92
C LEU A 224 -24.80 -23.57 29.84
N VAL A 225 -24.36 -24.57 29.08
CA VAL A 225 -25.15 -25.77 28.78
C VAL A 225 -24.43 -27.01 29.28
N LYS A 226 -25.16 -27.91 29.95
CA LYS A 226 -24.68 -29.24 30.33
C LYS A 226 -24.74 -30.17 29.12
N LEU A 227 -23.61 -30.72 28.71
CA LEU A 227 -23.47 -31.64 27.58
C LEU A 227 -22.57 -32.82 27.97
N ASP A 228 -22.76 -33.95 27.30
CA ASP A 228 -21.81 -35.06 27.38
C ASP A 228 -20.45 -34.65 26.81
N GLN A 229 -19.36 -35.11 27.42
CA GLN A 229 -18.01 -34.72 27.03
C GLN A 229 -17.66 -35.14 25.60
N GLU A 230 -18.08 -36.33 25.16
CA GLU A 230 -17.75 -36.80 23.81
C GLU A 230 -18.48 -35.95 22.76
N GLU A 231 -19.74 -35.65 22.99
CA GLU A 231 -20.56 -34.80 22.12
C GLU A 231 -20.03 -33.36 22.09
N ALA A 232 -19.67 -32.80 23.24
CA ALA A 232 -19.10 -31.45 23.31
C ALA A 232 -17.76 -31.36 22.56
N HIS A 233 -16.86 -32.33 22.78
CA HIS A 233 -15.58 -32.39 22.06
C HIS A 233 -15.76 -32.57 20.56
N LEU A 234 -16.72 -33.37 20.11
CA LEU A 234 -17.05 -33.52 18.70
C LEU A 234 -17.51 -32.18 18.09
N ARG A 235 -18.44 -31.47 18.74
CA ARG A 235 -18.91 -30.15 18.29
C ARG A 235 -17.80 -29.11 18.29
N MET A 236 -16.96 -29.06 19.31
CA MET A 236 -15.80 -28.16 19.35
C MET A 236 -14.84 -28.40 18.17
N ARG A 237 -14.58 -29.66 17.82
CA ARG A 237 -13.75 -30.01 16.64
C ARG A 237 -14.39 -29.54 15.35
N GLN A 238 -15.69 -29.70 15.18
CA GLN A 238 -16.44 -29.22 14.00
C GLN A 238 -16.38 -27.70 13.89
N THR A 239 -16.62 -26.98 14.99
CA THR A 239 -16.49 -25.52 15.06
C THR A 239 -15.08 -25.05 14.69
N ALA A 240 -14.05 -25.66 15.26
CA ALA A 240 -12.65 -25.31 14.96
C ALA A 240 -12.33 -25.54 13.48
N PHE A 241 -12.82 -26.64 12.90
CA PHE A 241 -12.66 -26.92 11.47
C PHE A 241 -13.36 -25.87 10.60
N ALA A 242 -14.62 -25.55 10.89
CA ALA A 242 -15.41 -24.57 10.15
C ALA A 242 -14.74 -23.18 10.16
N GLN A 243 -14.23 -22.75 11.32
CA GLN A 243 -13.48 -21.49 11.44
C GLN A 243 -12.21 -21.49 10.61
N ARG A 244 -11.38 -22.54 10.71
CA ARG A 244 -10.17 -22.64 9.89
C ARG A 244 -10.49 -22.62 8.40
N PHE A 245 -11.58 -23.27 8.01
CA PHE A 245 -12.04 -23.28 6.63
C PHE A 245 -12.47 -21.88 6.14
N ILE A 246 -13.21 -21.13 6.97
CA ILE A 246 -13.55 -19.72 6.71
C ILE A 246 -12.30 -18.86 6.56
N GLU A 247 -11.36 -18.94 7.51
CA GLU A 247 -10.14 -18.13 7.49
C GLU A 247 -9.27 -18.40 6.26
N VAL A 248 -9.10 -19.67 5.88
CA VAL A 248 -8.42 -20.03 4.63
C VAL A 248 -9.16 -19.45 3.41
N GLY A 249 -10.49 -19.49 3.41
CA GLY A 249 -11.32 -18.89 2.37
C GLY A 249 -11.11 -17.38 2.24
N LYS A 250 -11.08 -16.64 3.35
CA LYS A 250 -10.81 -15.19 3.39
C LYS A 250 -9.41 -14.86 2.84
N VAL A 251 -8.42 -15.65 3.24
CA VAL A 251 -7.02 -15.51 2.77
C VAL A 251 -6.94 -15.73 1.27
N LEU A 252 -7.51 -16.83 0.76
CA LEU A 252 -7.50 -17.13 -0.67
C LEU A 252 -8.26 -16.09 -1.50
N LEU A 253 -9.41 -15.63 -1.01
CA LEU A 253 -10.19 -14.59 -1.68
C LEU A 253 -9.39 -13.29 -1.77
N THR A 254 -8.82 -12.85 -0.65
CA THR A 254 -7.98 -11.64 -0.58
C THR A 254 -6.76 -11.77 -1.49
N HIS A 255 -6.05 -12.90 -1.43
CA HIS A 255 -4.89 -13.17 -2.27
C HIS A 255 -5.22 -13.11 -3.75
N ASN A 256 -6.30 -13.75 -4.20
CA ASN A 256 -6.68 -13.75 -5.61
C ASN A 256 -7.15 -12.38 -6.09
N ILE A 257 -7.96 -11.67 -5.31
CA ILE A 257 -8.36 -10.30 -5.67
C ILE A 257 -7.12 -9.42 -5.85
N LEU A 258 -6.16 -9.50 -4.93
CA LEU A 258 -4.92 -8.72 -5.03
C LEU A 258 -4.06 -9.17 -6.21
N LYS A 259 -3.87 -10.47 -6.41
CA LYS A 259 -3.03 -11.03 -7.49
C LYS A 259 -3.54 -10.68 -8.89
N TYR A 260 -4.85 -10.68 -9.08
CA TYR A 260 -5.49 -10.36 -10.36
C TYR A 260 -5.92 -8.89 -10.46
N SER A 261 -5.69 -8.09 -9.42
CA SER A 261 -5.79 -6.64 -9.51
C SER A 261 -4.61 -6.09 -10.32
N PRO A 262 -4.83 -5.10 -11.20
CA PRO A 262 -3.74 -4.43 -11.88
C PRO A 262 -2.77 -3.83 -10.86
N GLN A 263 -1.47 -4.09 -11.01
CA GLN A 263 -0.42 -3.73 -10.06
C GLN A 263 -0.39 -2.21 -9.73
N HIS A 264 -0.91 -1.39 -10.64
CA HIS A 264 -1.03 0.05 -10.49
C HIS A 264 -2.18 0.51 -9.56
N VAL A 265 -3.28 -0.26 -9.50
CA VAL A 265 -4.42 0.03 -8.61
C VAL A 265 -4.02 -0.27 -7.16
N LEU A 266 -3.24 -1.34 -6.94
CA LEU A 266 -2.77 -1.72 -5.62
C LEU A 266 -1.88 -0.65 -4.97
N MET A 267 -0.88 -0.15 -5.71
CA MET A 267 0.04 0.86 -5.17
C MET A 267 -0.68 2.19 -4.94
N SER A 268 -1.44 2.68 -5.91
CA SER A 268 -2.18 3.95 -5.77
C SER A 268 -3.22 3.92 -4.65
N ASP A 269 -4.02 2.86 -4.55
CA ASP A 269 -5.04 2.71 -3.50
C ASP A 269 -4.42 2.52 -2.09
N MET A 270 -3.24 1.90 -2.00
CA MET A 270 -2.51 1.79 -0.73
C MET A 270 -2.03 3.16 -0.24
N PHE A 271 -1.46 3.98 -1.13
CA PHE A 271 -0.93 5.28 -0.76
C PHE A 271 -2.02 6.30 -0.42
N GLU A 272 -3.15 6.29 -1.13
CA GLU A 272 -4.29 7.18 -0.84
C GLU A 272 -4.89 6.93 0.56
N LYS A 273 -4.75 5.71 1.11
CA LYS A 273 -5.37 5.30 2.37
C LYS A 273 -4.41 5.15 3.53
N MET A 274 -3.11 5.38 3.33
CA MET A 274 -2.18 5.48 4.45
C MET A 274 -2.48 6.76 5.22
N GLU A 275 -2.94 6.63 6.47
CA GLU A 275 -3.04 7.78 7.36
C GLU A 275 -1.64 8.41 7.54
N ASN A 276 -1.58 9.74 7.61
CA ASN A 276 -0.33 10.49 7.86
C ASN A 276 0.41 10.07 9.15
N ALA A 277 -0.25 9.27 10.01
CA ALA A 277 0.28 8.72 11.25
C ALA A 277 1.08 7.42 11.08
N PHE A 278 1.22 6.85 9.87
CA PHE A 278 2.00 5.64 9.67
C PHE A 278 3.50 5.87 9.90
N MET A 279 4.10 4.97 10.69
CA MET A 279 5.46 5.03 11.17
C MET A 279 6.46 5.10 10.00
N PHE A 280 7.39 6.04 10.07
CA PHE A 280 8.44 6.35 9.10
C PHE A 280 9.11 5.10 8.45
N ALA A 281 9.26 4.01 9.20
CA ALA A 281 9.88 2.77 8.74
C ALA A 281 9.15 2.08 7.57
N ASP A 282 7.81 2.11 7.55
CA ASP A 282 7.03 1.41 6.53
C ASP A 282 7.09 2.17 5.19
N LEU A 283 7.03 3.50 5.23
CA LEU A 283 7.11 4.33 4.03
C LEU A 283 8.46 4.17 3.29
N HIS A 284 9.55 3.98 4.04
CA HIS A 284 10.85 3.67 3.45
C HIS A 284 10.83 2.37 2.65
N LEU A 285 10.18 1.32 3.16
CA LEU A 285 10.04 0.05 2.44
C LEU A 285 9.27 0.25 1.14
N PHE A 286 8.18 1.03 1.17
CA PHE A 286 7.40 1.33 -0.03
C PHE A 286 8.18 2.12 -1.08
N ILE A 287 8.87 3.19 -0.67
CA ILE A 287 9.72 3.97 -1.59
C ILE A 287 10.83 3.09 -2.17
N ASN A 288 11.42 2.20 -1.37
CA ASN A 288 12.42 1.25 -1.85
C ASN A 288 11.87 0.28 -2.90
N VAL A 289 10.62 -0.18 -2.76
CA VAL A 289 9.96 -0.99 -3.77
C VAL A 289 9.77 -0.20 -5.07
N VAL A 290 9.27 1.05 -5.00
CA VAL A 290 9.12 1.91 -6.20
C VAL A 290 10.48 2.19 -6.85
N ASN A 291 11.51 2.47 -6.05
CA ASN A 291 12.90 2.61 -6.50
C ASN A 291 13.39 1.34 -7.21
N GLY A 292 13.11 0.16 -6.65
CA GLY A 292 13.48 -1.13 -7.24
C GLY A 292 12.77 -1.39 -8.57
N ILE A 293 11.47 -1.15 -8.64
CA ILE A 293 10.68 -1.25 -9.89
C ILE A 293 11.24 -0.29 -10.94
N MET A 294 11.54 0.94 -10.53
CA MET A 294 12.13 1.94 -11.41
C MET A 294 13.49 1.48 -11.98
N ILE A 295 14.36 0.91 -11.14
CA ILE A 295 15.66 0.39 -11.61
C ILE A 295 15.49 -0.77 -12.59
N MET A 296 14.59 -1.72 -12.28
CA MET A 296 14.41 -2.95 -13.07
C MET A 296 13.67 -2.72 -14.39
N HIS A 297 12.70 -1.82 -14.41
CA HIS A 297 11.77 -1.62 -15.54
C HIS A 297 11.89 -0.23 -16.18
N CYS A 298 13.06 0.41 -16.12
CA CYS A 298 13.27 1.76 -16.65
C CYS A 298 13.10 1.92 -18.18
N GLU A 299 12.99 0.82 -18.92
CA GLU A 299 12.75 0.82 -20.36
C GLU A 299 11.26 0.74 -20.71
N ASP A 300 10.40 0.35 -19.76
CA ASP A 300 8.96 0.32 -19.95
C ASP A 300 8.36 1.68 -19.57
N LEU A 301 7.89 2.41 -20.59
CA LEU A 301 7.28 3.73 -20.42
C LEU A 301 6.03 3.70 -19.52
N LEU A 302 5.21 2.65 -19.59
CA LEU A 302 3.97 2.58 -18.80
C LEU A 302 4.28 2.41 -17.31
N ILE A 303 5.28 1.59 -16.99
CA ILE A 303 5.75 1.43 -15.61
C ILE A 303 6.42 2.71 -15.13
N LEU A 304 7.28 3.31 -15.97
CA LEU A 304 7.99 4.54 -15.66
C LEU A 304 7.04 5.71 -15.36
N ARG A 305 6.02 5.92 -16.18
CA ARG A 305 4.97 6.93 -15.95
C ARG A 305 4.29 6.75 -14.59
N ARG A 306 4.02 5.50 -14.20
CA ARG A 306 3.36 5.17 -12.94
C ARG A 306 4.27 5.38 -11.74
N CYS A 307 5.54 4.97 -11.82
CA CYS A 307 6.54 5.26 -10.79
C CYS A 307 6.68 6.77 -10.59
N ALA A 308 6.78 7.53 -11.68
CA ALA A 308 6.85 8.99 -11.66
C ALA A 308 5.63 9.62 -10.99
N ALA A 309 4.41 9.26 -11.43
CA ALA A 309 3.17 9.74 -10.84
C ALA A 309 3.06 9.37 -9.34
N THR A 310 3.52 8.18 -8.96
CA THR A 310 3.54 7.72 -7.56
C THR A 310 4.45 8.62 -6.72
N TYR A 311 5.67 8.92 -7.18
CA TYR A 311 6.55 9.82 -6.43
C TYR A 311 5.96 11.23 -6.27
N ILE A 312 5.34 11.78 -7.32
CA ILE A 312 4.65 13.07 -7.24
C ILE A 312 3.53 13.00 -6.21
N ALA A 313 2.65 11.99 -6.30
CA ALA A 313 1.55 11.82 -5.37
C ALA A 313 2.00 11.67 -3.91
N MET A 314 3.08 10.89 -3.67
CA MET A 314 3.67 10.75 -2.34
C MET A 314 4.25 12.06 -1.82
N SER A 315 4.90 12.85 -2.67
CA SER A 315 5.46 14.15 -2.28
C SER A 315 4.38 15.17 -1.89
N ILE A 316 3.18 15.07 -2.46
CA ILE A 316 2.02 15.90 -2.10
C ILE A 316 1.35 15.37 -0.83
N HIS A 317 1.06 14.06 -0.79
CA HIS A 317 0.35 13.43 0.32
C HIS A 317 1.11 13.56 1.64
N PHE A 318 2.41 13.21 1.63
CA PHE A 318 3.28 13.28 2.80
C PHE A 318 4.06 14.60 2.86
N ASN A 319 3.37 15.73 2.66
CA ASN A 319 3.98 17.06 2.54
C ASN A 319 4.99 17.36 3.66
N SER A 320 4.61 17.16 4.94
CA SER A 320 5.49 17.44 6.08
C SER A 320 6.79 16.63 6.06
N LEU A 321 6.73 15.39 5.56
CA LEU A 321 7.92 14.55 5.44
C LEU A 321 8.80 15.01 4.28
N PHE A 322 8.18 15.28 3.12
CA PHE A 322 8.91 15.71 1.93
C PHE A 322 9.45 17.15 2.03
N ALA A 323 8.89 17.97 2.91
CA ALA A 323 9.45 19.27 3.26
C ALA A 323 10.77 19.15 4.06
N SER A 324 11.02 18.03 4.75
CA SER A 324 12.19 17.86 5.62
C SER A 324 13.22 16.85 5.10
N GLN A 325 12.81 15.62 4.79
CA GLN A 325 13.74 14.53 4.47
C GLN A 325 13.24 13.51 3.42
N GLY A 326 12.00 13.60 2.94
CA GLY A 326 11.44 12.62 2.02
C GLY A 326 12.23 12.43 0.72
N PHE A 327 12.86 13.49 0.20
CA PHE A 327 13.63 13.40 -1.05
C PHE A 327 14.95 12.64 -0.92
N PHE A 328 15.50 12.47 0.29
CA PHE A 328 16.67 11.61 0.50
C PHE A 328 16.39 10.14 0.18
N LEU A 329 15.12 9.73 0.14
CA LEU A 329 14.69 8.36 -0.13
C LEU A 329 14.59 8.06 -1.64
N ILE A 330 14.49 9.09 -2.46
CA ILE A 330 14.20 8.98 -3.90
C ILE A 330 15.40 9.43 -4.73
N MET A 331 15.96 10.61 -4.40
CA MET A 331 16.94 11.27 -5.26
C MET A 331 18.26 10.50 -5.46
N PRO A 332 18.86 9.85 -4.45
CA PRO A 332 20.07 9.05 -4.66
C PRO A 332 19.89 7.92 -5.68
N THR A 333 18.70 7.32 -5.74
CA THR A 333 18.41 6.25 -6.70
C THR A 333 18.14 6.80 -8.10
N LEU A 334 17.29 7.83 -8.20
CA LEU A 334 17.00 8.47 -9.49
C LEU A 334 18.26 9.03 -10.15
N LEU A 335 19.12 9.71 -9.39
CA LEU A 335 20.31 10.36 -9.93
C LEU A 335 21.42 9.38 -10.31
N ARG A 336 21.56 8.25 -9.58
CA ARG A 336 22.44 7.16 -10.02
C ARG A 336 21.97 6.57 -11.34
N CYS A 337 20.67 6.28 -11.48
CA CYS A 337 20.10 5.77 -12.72
C CYS A 337 20.26 6.78 -13.86
N TYR A 338 19.99 8.05 -13.60
CA TYR A 338 20.14 9.13 -14.57
C TYR A 338 21.58 9.20 -15.06
N SER A 339 22.56 9.28 -14.15
CA SER A 339 23.98 9.33 -14.49
C SER A 339 24.48 8.11 -15.29
N GLN A 340 23.85 6.95 -15.17
CA GLN A 340 24.27 5.71 -15.82
C GLN A 340 23.57 5.47 -17.16
N ARG A 341 22.35 5.99 -17.33
CA ARG A 341 21.44 5.64 -18.45
C ARG A 341 21.16 6.80 -19.38
N GLN A 342 22.20 7.60 -19.68
CA GLN A 342 22.11 8.79 -20.53
C GLN A 342 21.71 8.48 -21.98
N THR A 343 21.88 7.24 -22.43
CA THR A 343 21.41 6.77 -23.74
C THR A 343 19.88 6.60 -23.79
N ASN A 344 19.23 6.34 -22.66
CA ASN A 344 17.78 6.22 -22.57
C ASN A 344 17.15 7.60 -22.42
N ARG A 345 16.82 8.22 -23.57
CA ARG A 345 16.22 9.56 -23.63
C ARG A 345 14.87 9.63 -22.90
N VAL A 346 14.05 8.58 -23.02
CA VAL A 346 12.73 8.52 -22.36
C VAL A 346 12.89 8.60 -20.84
N PHE A 347 13.78 7.77 -20.27
CA PHE A 347 14.05 7.81 -18.84
C PHE A 347 14.60 9.16 -18.38
N CYS A 348 15.54 9.74 -19.13
CA CYS A 348 16.10 11.05 -18.82
C CYS A 348 15.03 12.14 -18.80
N SER A 349 14.17 12.19 -19.82
CA SER A 349 13.08 13.17 -19.90
C SER A 349 12.06 13.01 -18.77
N VAL A 350 11.78 11.78 -18.32
CA VAL A 350 10.89 11.55 -17.17
C VAL A 350 11.53 12.03 -15.86
N VAL A 351 12.82 11.77 -15.64
CA VAL A 351 13.54 12.26 -14.43
C VAL A 351 13.61 13.79 -14.42
N GLU A 352 13.87 14.41 -15.58
CA GLU A 352 13.89 15.87 -15.75
C GLU A 352 12.53 16.48 -15.45
N PHE A 353 11.45 15.89 -16.00
CA PHE A 353 10.08 16.29 -15.68
C PHE A 353 9.77 16.14 -14.18
N LEU A 354 10.12 14.99 -13.58
CA LEU A 354 9.93 14.77 -12.14
C LEU A 354 10.59 15.83 -11.28
N CYS A 355 11.84 16.17 -11.57
CA CYS A 355 12.57 17.18 -10.79
C CYS A 355 11.94 18.57 -10.93
N ARG A 356 11.42 18.94 -12.11
CA ARG A 356 10.66 20.18 -12.30
C ARG A 356 9.36 20.18 -11.48
N GLN A 357 8.63 19.08 -11.47
CA GLN A 357 7.40 18.95 -10.67
C GLN A 357 7.70 18.98 -9.16
N PHE A 358 8.76 18.32 -8.69
CA PHE A 358 9.17 18.40 -7.29
C PHE A 358 9.59 19.82 -6.88
N TYR A 359 10.31 20.54 -7.74
CA TYR A 359 10.65 21.94 -7.47
C TYR A 359 9.41 22.84 -7.50
N THR A 360 8.45 22.61 -8.39
CA THR A 360 7.17 23.34 -8.42
C THR A 360 6.40 23.17 -7.11
N LEU A 361 6.38 21.95 -6.56
CA LEU A 361 5.68 21.62 -5.31
C LEU A 361 6.40 22.11 -4.04
N HIS A 362 7.71 21.86 -3.95
CA HIS A 362 8.51 21.94 -2.72
C HIS A 362 9.64 22.97 -2.76
N ARG A 363 9.89 23.65 -3.89
CA ARG A 363 10.81 24.78 -4.03
C ARG A 363 12.22 24.51 -3.49
N LYS A 364 12.81 25.46 -2.76
CA LYS A 364 14.16 25.38 -2.18
C LYS A 364 14.35 24.17 -1.25
N PRO A 365 13.39 23.77 -0.39
CA PRO A 365 13.46 22.53 0.37
C PRO A 365 13.82 21.29 -0.47
N PHE A 366 13.18 21.10 -1.63
CA PHE A 366 13.50 19.99 -2.55
C PHE A 366 14.95 20.08 -3.03
N LEU A 367 15.35 21.24 -3.54
CA LEU A 367 16.68 21.46 -4.11
C LEU A 367 17.78 21.19 -3.09
N LEU A 368 17.62 21.71 -1.87
CA LEU A 368 18.57 21.47 -0.79
C LEU A 368 18.63 19.98 -0.47
N GLN A 369 17.50 19.31 -0.25
CA GLN A 369 17.48 17.88 0.05
C GLN A 369 18.18 17.07 -1.04
N MET A 370 17.91 17.35 -2.32
CA MET A 370 18.60 16.75 -3.45
C MET A 370 20.12 16.95 -3.35
N CYS A 371 20.61 18.19 -3.17
CA CYS A 371 22.04 18.50 -3.03
C CYS A 371 22.71 17.65 -1.95
N GLY A 372 22.19 17.65 -0.72
CA GLY A 372 22.87 16.88 0.33
C GLY A 372 22.56 15.38 0.32
N SER A 373 21.60 14.91 -0.48
CA SER A 373 21.43 13.47 -0.75
C SER A 373 22.54 12.93 -1.66
N ILE A 374 23.08 13.77 -2.55
CA ILE A 374 24.14 13.37 -3.49
C ILE A 374 25.55 13.67 -3.01
N ALA A 375 25.72 14.50 -1.99
CA ALA A 375 27.05 14.99 -1.56
C ALA A 375 28.08 13.88 -1.31
N ASN A 376 27.65 12.71 -0.81
CA ASN A 376 28.55 11.58 -0.53
C ASN A 376 28.75 10.62 -1.71
N ILE A 377 28.00 10.78 -2.80
CA ILE A 377 28.04 9.92 -3.99
C ILE A 377 28.43 10.66 -5.27
N ILE A 378 28.62 11.98 -5.20
CA ILE A 378 29.03 12.79 -6.35
C ILE A 378 30.48 12.46 -6.75
N ASP A 379 30.71 12.34 -8.04
CA ASP A 379 32.01 12.03 -8.64
C ASP A 379 32.40 13.13 -9.62
N ASN A 380 33.57 13.71 -9.40
CA ASN A 380 34.12 14.77 -10.25
C ASN A 380 34.82 14.19 -11.50
N ASN A 381 34.93 12.86 -11.61
CA ASN A 381 35.47 12.24 -12.81
C ASN A 381 34.48 12.35 -13.98
N ASN A 382 34.90 13.03 -15.04
CA ASN A 382 34.13 13.23 -16.27
C ASN A 382 34.30 12.11 -17.31
N ASN A 383 35.18 11.14 -17.08
CA ASN A 383 35.45 10.04 -17.99
C ASN A 383 34.25 9.09 -18.08
N ASP A 384 33.63 8.93 -19.27
CA ASP A 384 32.46 8.04 -19.44
C ASP A 384 32.79 6.55 -19.36
N PHE A 385 34.04 6.17 -19.62
CA PHE A 385 34.49 4.78 -19.61
C PHE A 385 34.66 4.22 -18.19
N GLU A 386 34.84 5.08 -17.20
CA GLU A 386 34.88 4.69 -15.79
C GLU A 386 33.46 4.71 -15.21
N ILE A 387 32.85 3.53 -15.09
CA ILE A 387 31.48 3.37 -14.60
C ILE A 387 31.53 2.85 -13.15
N ASN A 388 31.18 3.72 -12.20
CA ASN A 388 30.92 3.33 -10.83
C ASN A 388 29.40 3.38 -10.57
N PRO A 389 28.72 2.22 -10.38
CA PRO A 389 27.28 2.18 -10.23
C PRO A 389 26.78 2.81 -8.91
N MET A 390 27.67 3.07 -7.96
CA MET A 390 27.35 3.70 -6.68
C MET A 390 27.54 5.21 -6.68
N ARG A 391 28.10 5.79 -7.75
CA ARG A 391 28.38 7.23 -7.84
C ARG A 391 27.57 7.92 -8.93
N VAL A 392 27.48 9.24 -8.82
CA VAL A 392 26.79 10.14 -9.74
C VAL A 392 27.81 11.11 -10.32
N LYS A 393 27.99 11.13 -11.64
CA LYS A 393 28.96 12.05 -12.27
C LYS A 393 28.44 13.48 -12.22
N ALA A 394 29.29 14.41 -11.80
CA ALA A 394 28.95 15.82 -11.62
C ALA A 394 28.38 16.45 -12.91
N LYS A 395 28.93 16.11 -14.09
CA LYS A 395 28.45 16.59 -15.39
C LYS A 395 26.99 16.27 -15.69
N TYR A 396 26.51 15.08 -15.30
CA TYR A 396 25.14 14.66 -15.58
C TYR A 396 24.17 15.30 -14.60
N TRP A 397 24.56 15.43 -13.34
CA TRP A 397 23.76 16.20 -12.40
C TRP A 397 23.68 17.69 -12.78
N PHE A 398 24.77 18.28 -13.27
CA PHE A 398 24.74 19.62 -13.86
C PHE A 398 23.80 19.73 -15.06
N ALA A 399 23.83 18.75 -15.98
CA ALA A 399 22.92 18.70 -17.12
C ALA A 399 21.45 18.66 -16.70
N LEU A 400 21.11 17.86 -15.68
CA LEU A 400 19.77 17.81 -15.11
C LEU A 400 19.33 19.18 -14.57
N LEU A 401 20.18 19.84 -13.79
CA LEU A 401 19.88 21.16 -13.25
C LEU A 401 19.71 22.22 -14.35
N LYS A 402 20.52 22.15 -15.41
CA LYS A 402 20.35 23.01 -16.58
C LYS A 402 18.99 22.78 -17.25
N ASN A 403 18.57 21.52 -17.41
CA ASN A 403 17.26 21.20 -17.97
C ASN A 403 16.09 21.68 -17.08
N MET A 404 16.29 21.76 -15.77
CA MET A 404 15.30 22.33 -14.86
C MET A 404 15.08 23.84 -15.05
N GLU A 405 16.02 24.59 -15.63
CA GLU A 405 15.83 26.04 -15.86
C GLU A 405 14.76 26.31 -16.94
N ASN A 406 14.49 25.33 -17.80
CA ASN A 406 13.43 25.38 -18.81
C ASN A 406 12.05 25.08 -18.19
N MET A 407 11.66 25.84 -17.17
CA MET A 407 10.34 25.73 -16.52
C MET A 407 9.17 26.16 -17.42
N SER A 408 9.45 26.92 -18.49
CA SER A 408 8.42 27.38 -19.43
C SER A 408 7.90 26.28 -20.36
N ASP A 409 8.71 25.24 -20.62
CA ASP A 409 8.35 24.06 -21.43
C ASP A 409 7.87 22.90 -20.54
N ASP A 410 6.93 23.16 -19.63
CA ASP A 410 6.40 22.16 -18.69
C ASP A 410 5.36 21.22 -19.35
N TYR A 411 5.58 20.91 -20.64
CA TYR A 411 4.75 19.99 -21.40
C TYR A 411 4.95 18.56 -20.88
N ASP A 412 3.89 17.97 -20.33
CA ASP A 412 3.86 16.59 -19.89
C ASP A 412 3.76 15.64 -21.09
N GLN A 413 4.90 15.43 -21.75
CA GLN A 413 5.02 14.60 -22.96
C GLN A 413 4.44 13.19 -22.78
N PHE A 414 4.50 12.66 -21.56
CA PHE A 414 4.14 11.28 -21.26
C PHE A 414 2.85 11.18 -20.45
N ASP A 415 2.09 12.25 -20.24
CA ASP A 415 0.84 12.22 -19.47
C ASP A 415 1.02 11.54 -18.09
N ILE A 416 2.06 11.95 -17.36
CA ILE A 416 2.36 11.50 -16.00
C ILE A 416 1.37 12.12 -15.02
N LEU A 417 1.05 13.41 -15.17
CA LEU A 417 0.12 14.13 -14.32
C LEU A 417 -1.30 13.60 -14.44
N GLY A 418 -1.69 13.03 -15.59
CA GLY A 418 -2.98 12.35 -15.76
C GLY A 418 -3.20 11.21 -14.74
N LEU A 419 -2.12 10.61 -14.24
CA LEU A 419 -2.16 9.54 -13.24
C LEU A 419 -2.11 10.03 -11.78
N VAL A 420 -1.87 11.33 -11.56
CA VAL A 420 -1.73 11.92 -10.22
C VAL A 420 -3.12 12.36 -9.72
N PRO A 421 -3.61 11.93 -8.54
CA PRO A 421 -4.98 12.20 -8.09
C PRO A 421 -5.14 13.58 -7.40
N TYR A 422 -4.54 14.63 -7.96
CA TYR A 422 -4.59 16.01 -7.43
C TYR A 422 -4.93 17.02 -8.53
N ASP A 423 -5.30 18.24 -8.15
CA ASP A 423 -5.64 19.31 -9.10
C ASP A 423 -4.41 19.79 -9.88
N LYS A 424 -4.60 20.08 -11.17
CA LYS A 424 -3.55 20.55 -12.09
C LYS A 424 -3.87 21.97 -12.59
N PRO A 425 -2.85 22.79 -12.93
CA PRO A 425 -1.42 22.52 -12.78
C PRO A 425 -1.02 22.43 -11.30
N LEU A 426 0.03 21.64 -11.02
CA LEU A 426 0.55 21.53 -9.66
C LEU A 426 1.08 22.89 -9.20
N LYS A 427 0.92 23.20 -7.91
CA LYS A 427 1.32 24.48 -7.30
C LYS A 427 2.13 24.22 -6.04
N ALA A 428 2.90 25.23 -5.64
CA ALA A 428 3.65 25.18 -4.39
C ALA A 428 2.73 24.85 -3.21
N LEU A 429 3.15 23.88 -2.39
CA LEU A 429 2.37 23.38 -1.27
C LEU A 429 2.47 24.30 -0.05
N ASP A 430 3.64 24.92 0.13
CA ASP A 430 3.88 25.89 1.20
C ASP A 430 3.37 27.27 0.78
N LEU A 431 2.57 27.87 1.66
CA LEU A 431 1.94 29.19 1.51
C LEU A 431 2.96 30.30 1.24
N CYS A 432 4.19 30.14 1.74
CA CYS A 432 5.26 31.13 1.61
C CYS A 432 5.68 31.37 0.15
N TYR A 433 5.35 30.45 -0.76
CA TYR A 433 5.75 30.51 -2.17
C TYR A 433 4.57 30.74 -3.12
N ARG A 434 3.40 31.18 -2.62
CA ARG A 434 2.20 31.38 -3.45
C ARG A 434 2.37 32.45 -4.52
N ASP A 435 3.10 33.52 -4.18
CA ASP A 435 3.30 34.68 -5.05
C ASP A 435 4.66 34.65 -5.78
N ASP A 436 5.50 33.65 -5.48
CA ASP A 436 6.80 33.50 -6.11
C ASP A 436 6.67 32.94 -7.53
N PRO A 437 7.33 33.54 -8.54
CA PRO A 437 7.31 33.03 -9.89
C PRO A 437 7.85 31.61 -9.95
N ASN A 438 7.23 30.74 -10.75
CA ASN A 438 7.72 29.36 -10.97
C ASN A 438 8.93 29.34 -11.92
N THR A 439 9.99 30.02 -11.53
CA THR A 439 11.25 30.10 -12.26
C THR A 439 12.34 29.42 -11.43
N PHE A 440 13.20 28.65 -12.09
CA PHE A 440 14.39 28.08 -11.48
C PHE A 440 15.61 28.64 -12.18
N CYS A 441 16.55 29.17 -11.40
CA CYS A 441 17.86 29.60 -11.89
C CYS A 441 18.96 28.92 -11.09
N LEU A 442 19.86 28.20 -11.77
CA LEU A 442 20.92 27.44 -11.12
C LEU A 442 21.79 28.30 -10.20
N LEU A 443 22.11 29.52 -10.63
CA LEU A 443 22.99 30.42 -9.90
C LEU A 443 22.33 30.93 -8.61
N THR A 444 21.11 31.46 -8.70
CA THR A 444 20.45 32.11 -7.57
C THR A 444 19.66 31.14 -6.69
N ASP A 445 19.17 30.03 -7.25
CA ASP A 445 18.41 29.06 -6.46
C ASP A 445 19.29 27.95 -5.91
N ALA A 446 20.24 27.41 -6.67
CA ALA A 446 21.07 26.32 -6.18
C ALA A 446 22.31 26.81 -5.42
N ILE A 447 23.15 27.65 -6.06
CA ILE A 447 24.40 28.09 -5.44
C ILE A 447 24.12 29.00 -4.23
N ALA A 448 23.29 30.03 -4.38
CA ALA A 448 23.00 30.92 -3.25
C ALA A 448 22.33 30.18 -2.09
N SER A 449 21.41 29.24 -2.33
CA SER A 449 20.80 28.45 -1.25
C SER A 449 21.82 27.56 -0.53
N CYS A 450 22.76 26.94 -1.25
CA CYS A 450 23.87 26.20 -0.64
C CYS A 450 24.75 27.11 0.22
N ILE A 451 25.06 28.32 -0.25
CA ILE A 451 25.84 29.32 0.49
C ILE A 451 25.09 29.79 1.74
N CYS A 452 23.78 30.04 1.66
CA CYS A 452 22.96 30.38 2.82
C CYS A 452 23.02 29.30 3.90
N VAL A 453 23.00 28.02 3.53
CA VAL A 453 23.15 26.91 4.49
C VAL A 453 24.54 26.92 5.13
N CYS A 454 25.60 27.13 4.34
CA CYS A 454 26.96 27.27 4.86
C CYS A 454 27.09 28.48 5.81
N ALA A 455 26.45 29.59 5.49
CA ALA A 455 26.49 30.80 6.30
C ALA A 455 25.73 30.66 7.62
N PHE A 456 24.59 29.97 7.59
CA PHE A 456 23.75 29.78 8.78
C PHE A 456 24.35 28.78 9.78
N ALA A 457 24.91 27.67 9.30
CA ALA A 457 25.44 26.60 10.14
C ALA A 457 26.76 26.04 9.59
N PRO A 458 27.85 26.84 9.61
CA PRO A 458 29.11 26.52 8.93
C PRO A 458 29.74 25.20 9.40
N GLU A 459 29.66 24.89 10.69
CA GLU A 459 30.23 23.70 11.33
C GLU A 459 29.37 22.43 11.15
N SER A 460 28.19 22.54 10.52
CA SER A 460 27.29 21.40 10.36
C SER A 460 27.78 20.44 9.27
N LYS A 461 27.52 19.13 9.46
CA LYS A 461 27.70 18.13 8.39
C LYS A 461 26.97 18.53 7.10
N ARG A 462 25.85 19.23 7.25
CA ARG A 462 25.05 19.72 6.14
C ARG A 462 25.75 20.81 5.33
N SER A 463 26.40 21.76 6.00
CA SER A 463 27.27 22.77 5.37
C SER A 463 28.39 22.11 4.57
N HIS A 464 29.07 21.14 5.17
CA HIS A 464 30.11 20.36 4.46
C HIS A 464 29.58 19.67 3.20
N HIS A 465 28.40 19.05 3.27
CA HIS A 465 27.75 18.48 2.09
C HIS A 465 27.45 19.53 0.99
N MET A 466 27.01 20.74 1.36
CA MET A 466 26.76 21.81 0.38
C MET A 466 28.07 22.25 -0.29
N LEU A 467 29.17 22.37 0.46
CA LEU A 467 30.49 22.72 -0.08
C LEU A 467 30.98 21.70 -1.12
N LEU A 468 30.86 20.39 -0.84
CA LEU A 468 31.25 19.34 -1.78
C LEU A 468 30.46 19.43 -3.09
N VAL A 469 29.16 19.68 -2.98
CA VAL A 469 28.24 19.76 -4.11
C VAL A 469 28.50 21.02 -4.95
N MET A 470 28.76 22.16 -4.31
CA MET A 470 29.16 23.38 -5.00
C MET A 470 30.50 23.25 -5.70
N ALA A 471 31.50 22.62 -5.05
CA ALA A 471 32.80 22.36 -5.65
C ALA A 471 32.69 21.49 -6.90
N ALA A 472 31.74 20.55 -6.91
CA ALA A 472 31.46 19.72 -8.08
C ALA A 472 30.72 20.50 -9.21
N LEU A 473 29.83 21.46 -8.89
CA LEU A 473 29.14 22.28 -9.90
C LEU A 473 30.05 23.31 -10.56
N GLN A 474 30.92 23.93 -9.78
CA GLN A 474 31.62 25.15 -10.17
C GLN A 474 32.34 25.03 -11.52
N PRO A 475 33.11 23.96 -11.82
CA PRO A 475 33.79 23.83 -13.11
C PRO A 475 32.82 23.78 -14.30
N HIS A 476 31.67 23.14 -14.13
CA HIS A 476 30.66 23.01 -15.18
C HIS A 476 29.90 24.31 -15.40
N LEU A 477 29.63 25.06 -14.32
CA LEU A 477 28.99 26.37 -14.42
C LEU A 477 29.88 27.37 -15.16
N ILE A 478 31.17 27.46 -14.79
CA ILE A 478 32.12 28.37 -15.44
C ILE A 478 32.21 28.08 -16.94
N ARG A 479 32.37 26.81 -17.29
CA ARG A 479 32.42 26.37 -18.69
C ARG A 479 31.15 26.71 -19.47
N ARG A 480 29.97 26.57 -18.84
CA ARG A 480 28.70 26.92 -19.47
C ARG A 480 28.61 28.41 -19.80
N ILE A 481 29.03 29.29 -18.89
CA ILE A 481 28.99 30.74 -19.11
C ILE A 481 29.81 31.10 -20.36
N GLU A 482 31.01 30.53 -20.49
CA GLU A 482 31.87 30.71 -21.65
C GLU A 482 31.26 30.12 -22.95
N GLU A 483 30.71 28.90 -22.87
CA GLU A 483 30.09 28.22 -24.02
C GLU A 483 28.84 28.95 -24.52
N GLU A 484 28.00 29.50 -23.65
CA GLU A 484 26.81 30.26 -24.03
C GLU A 484 27.16 31.57 -24.75
N THR A 485 28.20 32.28 -24.30
CA THR A 485 28.69 33.48 -25.00
C THR A 485 29.27 33.13 -26.37
N ALA A 486 30.07 32.05 -26.45
CA ALA A 486 30.66 31.57 -27.70
C ALA A 486 29.59 31.17 -28.72
N LEU A 487 28.53 30.46 -28.30
CA LEU A 487 27.40 30.08 -29.15
C LEU A 487 26.63 31.28 -29.70
N GLN A 488 26.61 32.39 -28.98
CA GLN A 488 26.00 33.66 -29.41
C GLN A 488 26.97 34.55 -30.21
N ASN A 489 28.02 33.96 -30.79
CA ASN A 489 29.06 34.64 -31.58
C ASN A 489 29.70 35.84 -30.86
N ASN A 490 29.83 35.78 -29.53
CA ASN A 490 30.37 36.88 -28.72
C ASN A 490 29.66 38.23 -28.94
N SER A 491 28.34 38.20 -29.15
CA SER A 491 27.57 39.44 -29.30
C SER A 491 27.72 40.33 -28.06
N HIS A 492 27.65 41.65 -28.25
CA HIS A 492 27.77 42.60 -27.14
C HIS A 492 26.74 42.35 -26.02
N ALA A 493 25.55 41.85 -26.36
CA ALA A 493 24.52 41.46 -25.39
C ALA A 493 24.92 40.20 -24.59
N ALA A 494 25.48 39.18 -25.27
CA ALA A 494 25.95 37.94 -24.64
C ALA A 494 27.10 38.21 -23.66
N VAL A 495 28.09 39.00 -24.08
CA VAL A 495 29.23 39.39 -23.23
C VAL A 495 28.76 40.19 -22.00
N LYS A 496 27.79 41.11 -22.18
CA LYS A 496 27.21 41.85 -21.04
C LYS A 496 26.48 40.93 -20.07
N HIS A 497 25.75 39.94 -20.57
CA HIS A 497 25.07 38.93 -19.76
C HIS A 497 26.06 38.04 -19.00
N GLU A 498 27.12 37.58 -19.65
CA GLU A 498 28.23 36.84 -19.03
C GLU A 498 28.87 37.64 -17.89
N VAL A 499 29.21 38.92 -18.10
CA VAL A 499 29.77 39.79 -17.06
C VAL A 499 28.82 39.91 -15.85
N SER A 500 27.50 39.99 -16.11
CA SER A 500 26.51 40.01 -15.04
C SER A 500 26.52 38.71 -14.22
N GLN A 501 26.55 37.55 -14.89
CA GLN A 501 26.58 36.24 -14.22
C GLN A 501 27.87 36.05 -13.40
N TRP A 502 29.02 36.44 -13.95
CA TRP A 502 30.30 36.45 -13.23
C TRP A 502 30.26 37.36 -12.01
N THR A 503 29.69 38.56 -12.15
CA THR A 503 29.56 39.50 -11.04
C THR A 503 28.71 38.91 -9.91
N THR A 504 27.57 38.31 -10.25
CA THR A 504 26.72 37.62 -9.27
C THR A 504 27.47 36.46 -8.60
N LEU A 505 28.16 35.62 -9.36
CA LEU A 505 28.97 34.52 -8.81
C LEU A 505 30.06 35.04 -7.85
N CYS A 506 30.73 36.14 -8.19
CA CYS A 506 31.72 36.76 -7.31
C CYS A 506 31.10 37.29 -6.01
N VAL A 507 29.90 37.87 -6.06
CA VAL A 507 29.17 38.34 -4.86
C VAL A 507 28.83 37.16 -3.95
N GLU A 508 28.27 36.08 -4.53
CA GLU A 508 27.93 34.86 -3.80
C GLU A 508 29.16 34.22 -3.15
N MET A 509 30.27 34.09 -3.90
CA MET A 509 31.52 33.53 -3.36
C MET A 509 32.13 34.40 -2.26
N LYS A 510 32.05 35.74 -2.36
CA LYS A 510 32.45 36.64 -1.27
C LYS A 510 31.59 36.44 -0.03
N ALA A 511 30.27 36.28 -0.20
CA ALA A 511 29.36 35.99 0.92
C ALA A 511 29.71 34.67 1.60
N LEU A 512 30.05 33.63 0.83
CA LEU A 512 30.52 32.35 1.36
C LEU A 512 31.81 32.52 2.17
N ILE A 513 32.83 33.17 1.62
CA ILE A 513 34.13 33.38 2.30
C ILE A 513 33.93 34.12 3.63
N ASN A 514 33.20 35.24 3.60
CA ASN A 514 32.94 36.03 4.81
C ASN A 514 32.18 35.25 5.89
N SER A 515 31.26 34.37 5.47
CA SER A 515 30.47 33.56 6.41
C SER A 515 31.23 32.36 6.95
N CYS A 516 32.20 31.86 6.17
CA CYS A 516 33.06 30.74 6.53
C CYS A 516 34.36 31.15 7.26
N ASP A 517 34.60 32.45 7.52
CA ASP A 517 35.73 32.91 8.35
C ASP A 517 35.75 32.25 9.75
N VAL A 518 34.58 31.84 10.25
CA VAL A 518 34.43 31.06 11.49
C VAL A 518 35.14 29.70 11.39
N LEU A 519 35.07 29.01 10.24
CA LEU A 519 35.74 27.72 9.98
C LEU A 519 37.27 27.86 9.94
N VAL A 520 37.78 29.03 9.54
CA VAL A 520 39.21 29.32 9.52
C VAL A 520 39.74 29.54 10.94
N ARG A 521 38.93 30.14 11.83
CA ARG A 521 39.30 30.40 13.24
C ARG A 521 39.29 29.14 14.09
N SER A 522 38.33 28.23 13.89
CA SER A 522 38.26 26.94 14.62
C SER A 522 39.48 26.03 14.36
N VAL A 523 40.10 26.12 13.17
CA VAL A 523 41.36 25.41 12.86
C VAL A 523 42.58 26.01 13.58
N VAL A 524 42.56 27.31 13.89
CA VAL A 524 43.66 27.98 14.62
C VAL A 524 43.61 27.68 16.11
N ASP A 525 42.42 27.61 16.72
CA ASP A 525 42.26 27.25 18.14
C ASP A 525 42.67 25.80 18.44
N CYS A 526 42.45 24.85 17.51
CA CYS A 526 42.95 23.48 17.66
C CYS A 526 44.49 23.39 17.66
N ARG A 527 45.20 24.27 16.94
CA ARG A 527 46.68 24.29 16.97
C ARG A 527 47.25 24.89 18.25
N CYS A 528 46.50 25.73 18.97
CA CYS A 528 46.93 26.24 20.27
C CYS A 528 46.77 25.21 21.40
N SER A 529 45.86 24.23 21.28
CA SER A 529 45.72 23.15 22.26
C SER A 529 46.75 22.02 22.11
N GLU A 530 47.25 21.75 20.91
CA GLU A 530 48.27 20.69 20.70
C GLU A 530 49.68 21.09 21.15
N VAL A 531 49.98 22.37 21.33
CA VAL A 531 51.31 22.84 21.81
C VAL A 531 51.43 22.80 23.35
N LEU A 532 50.33 22.63 24.09
CA LEU A 532 50.34 22.50 25.55
C LEU A 532 50.25 21.05 26.06
N GLY A 533 50.10 20.06 25.17
CA GLY A 533 49.96 18.64 25.52
C GLY A 533 51.25 17.80 25.48
N ALA A 534 52.36 18.32 24.97
CA ALA A 534 53.62 17.58 24.83
C ALA A 534 54.59 17.78 26.03
N LYS A 535 54.07 17.69 27.27
CA LYS A 535 54.86 17.49 28.49
C LYS A 535 54.05 16.64 29.46
N ASN A 536 54.03 15.33 29.24
CA ASN A 536 54.22 14.28 30.25
C ASN A 536 53.71 12.95 29.72
N ILE A 537 54.64 11.98 29.72
CA ILE A 537 54.52 10.53 29.49
C ILE A 537 54.54 10.12 28.02
#